data_AF-A0A2H0ZVW4-F1
#
_entry.id   AF-A0A2H0ZVW4-F1
#
_cell.length_a   1.000
_cell.length_b   1.000
_cell.length_c   1.000
_cell.angle_alpha   90.00
_cell.angle_beta   90.00
_cell.angle_gamma   90.00
#
_symmetry.space_group_name_H-M   'P 1'
#
loop_
_entity.id
_entity.type
_entity.pdbx_description
1 polymer ?
#
loop_
_entity_poly.entity_id
_entity_poly.type
_entity_poly.pdbx_seq_one_letter_code
_entity_poly.pdbx_strand_id
1 'polypeptide(L)'
;MRQSVALLKHVPLIKFVGGPHPHSAPSSKPQPHPCAPNGRLPQAVASTASAPLKPIELKDGEVLLRNELSKRFRYRAPSATEVEQIDSGGAELVY
;
A
#
# COMPACT_ATOMS: atom_id res chain seq x y z
N MET A 1 30.51 3.66 -21.30
CA MET A 1 29.07 3.33 -21.40
C MET A 1 28.92 2.41 -22.62
N ARG A 2 28.57 1.12 -22.43
CA ARG A 2 28.28 0.24 -23.57
C ARG A 2 26.88 0.57 -24.05
N GLN A 3 26.75 1.24 -25.20
CA GLN A 3 25.44 1.46 -25.81
C GLN A 3 24.82 0.10 -26.11
N SER A 4 23.58 -0.12 -25.70
CA SER A 4 22.89 -1.38 -25.98
C SER A 4 22.62 -1.48 -27.48
N VAL A 5 22.96 -2.63 -28.07
CA VAL A 5 22.87 -2.87 -29.53
C VAL A 5 21.46 -2.61 -30.08
N ALA A 6 20.44 -2.79 -29.24
CA ALA A 6 19.04 -2.53 -29.58
C ALA A 6 18.74 -1.06 -29.91
N LEU A 7 19.44 -0.11 -29.28
CA LEU A 7 19.16 1.32 -29.45
C LEU A 7 19.73 1.90 -30.77
N LEU A 8 20.64 1.19 -31.44
CA LEU A 8 21.22 1.65 -32.72
C LEU A 8 20.21 1.63 -33.88
N LYS A 9 19.04 1.00 -33.71
CA LYS A 9 17.99 0.93 -34.74
C LYS A 9 17.15 2.22 -34.85
N HIS A 10 17.29 3.16 -33.91
CA HIS A 10 16.49 4.38 -33.85
C HIS A 10 17.35 5.64 -33.94
N VAL A 11 16.88 6.65 -34.69
CA VAL A 11 17.52 7.97 -34.77
C VAL A 11 17.03 8.81 -33.57
N PRO A 12 17.91 9.28 -32.68
CA PRO A 12 17.50 10.10 -31.54
C PRO A 12 17.02 11.47 -32.02
N LEU A 13 15.81 11.86 -31.62
CA LEU A 13 15.20 13.15 -32.00
C LEU A 13 15.79 14.36 -31.26
N ILE A 14 16.49 14.12 -30.15
CA ILE A 14 17.12 15.16 -29.34
C ILE A 14 18.56 14.80 -29.01
N LYS A 15 19.44 15.80 -29.01
CA LYS A 15 20.81 15.67 -28.55
C LYS A 15 20.87 16.17 -27.11
N PHE A 16 21.26 15.30 -26.18
CA PHE A 16 21.63 15.73 -24.84
C PHE A 16 22.95 16.51 -24.94
N VAL A 17 22.87 17.83 -24.70
CA VAL A 17 24.03 18.70 -24.63
C VAL A 17 24.40 18.86 -23.16
N GLY A 18 25.67 18.64 -22.83
CA GLY A 18 26.17 18.59 -21.46
C GLY A 18 26.67 17.20 -21.09
N GLY A 19 27.68 17.15 -20.23
CA GLY A 19 28.14 15.90 -19.63
C GLY A 19 27.05 15.29 -18.73
N PRO A 20 27.24 14.05 -18.25
CA PRO A 20 26.32 13.43 -17.32
C PRO A 20 26.02 14.36 -16.13
N HIS A 21 24.75 14.59 -15.83
CA HIS A 21 24.38 15.35 -14.65
C HIS A 21 24.88 14.61 -13.41
N PRO A 22 25.63 15.27 -12.50
CA PRO A 22 26.08 14.62 -11.28
C PRO A 22 24.87 14.32 -10.40
N HIS A 23 24.52 13.03 -10.30
CA HIS A 23 23.54 12.59 -9.32
C HIS A 23 24.26 12.41 -7.98
N SER A 24 23.96 13.28 -7.02
CA SER A 24 24.35 13.05 -5.62
C SER A 24 23.60 11.82 -5.11
N ALA A 25 24.32 10.85 -4.56
CA ALA A 25 23.68 9.68 -3.96
C ALA A 25 22.74 10.15 -2.84
N PRO A 26 21.47 9.71 -2.81
CA PRO A 26 20.60 10.05 -1.70
C PRO A 26 21.21 9.48 -0.42
N SER A 27 21.32 10.32 0.61
CA SER A 27 21.76 9.89 1.94
C SER A 27 20.82 8.79 2.44
N SER A 28 21.38 7.64 2.82
CA SER A 28 20.63 6.52 3.42
C SER A 28 20.04 6.84 4.81
N LYS A 29 20.22 8.06 5.31
CA LYS A 29 19.61 8.53 6.55
C LYS A 29 18.19 9.01 6.26
N PRO A 30 17.17 8.58 7.03
CA PRO A 30 15.82 9.14 6.90
C PRO A 30 15.88 10.66 6.98
N GLN A 31 15.35 11.35 5.97
CA GLN A 31 15.23 12.80 5.96
C GLN A 31 13.75 13.19 5.96
N PRO A 32 13.36 14.26 6.67
CA PRO A 32 12.02 14.82 6.53
C PRO A 32 11.71 15.16 5.08
N HIS A 33 10.48 14.95 4.65
CA HIS A 33 10.03 15.44 3.35
C HIS A 33 10.08 16.98 3.33
N PRO A 34 10.54 17.63 2.25
CA PRO A 34 10.64 19.09 2.18
C PRO A 34 9.31 19.81 2.39
N CYS A 35 8.19 19.18 2.00
CA CYS A 35 6.84 19.72 2.23
C CYS A 35 6.20 19.28 3.55
N ALA A 36 6.97 18.71 4.49
CA ALA A 36 6.41 18.38 5.81
C ALA A 36 6.10 19.69 6.56
N PRO A 37 4.89 19.84 7.15
CA PRO A 37 4.44 21.10 7.74
C PRO A 37 5.36 21.65 8.83
N ASN A 38 6.10 20.78 9.53
CA ASN A 38 7.07 21.14 10.56
C ASN A 38 8.50 20.65 10.26
N GLY A 39 8.78 20.13 9.05
CA GLY A 39 10.08 19.58 8.71
C GLY A 39 10.55 18.44 9.62
N ARG A 40 9.63 17.72 10.28
CA ARG A 40 9.94 16.63 11.21
C ARG A 40 9.80 15.28 10.52
N LEU A 41 10.69 14.36 10.86
CA LEU A 41 10.46 12.93 10.58
C LEU A 41 9.23 12.46 11.37
N PRO A 42 8.44 11.52 10.84
CA PRO A 42 7.44 10.85 11.66
C PRO A 42 8.16 10.24 12.87
N GLN A 43 7.58 10.40 14.06
CA GLN A 43 8.09 9.92 15.35
C GLN A 43 8.06 8.38 15.45
N ALA A 44 8.41 7.68 14.37
CA ALA A 44 8.26 6.23 14.22
C ALA A 44 9.63 5.50 14.24
N VAL A 45 10.76 6.19 14.47
CA VAL A 45 12.09 5.54 14.55
C VAL A 45 12.46 5.14 15.98
N ALA A 46 11.82 5.74 16.98
CA ALA A 46 11.78 5.18 18.32
C ALA A 46 10.42 4.52 18.47
N SER A 47 10.38 3.20 18.35
CA SER A 47 9.33 2.34 18.89
C SER A 47 9.23 2.60 20.39
N THR A 48 8.63 3.74 20.74
CA THR A 48 8.11 3.97 22.08
C THR A 48 7.10 2.85 22.24
N ALA A 49 7.46 1.84 23.04
CA ALA A 49 6.64 0.67 23.31
C ALA A 49 5.19 1.13 23.37
N SER A 50 4.33 0.53 22.54
CA SER A 50 2.91 0.86 22.44
C SER A 50 2.41 1.12 23.85
N ALA A 51 2.09 2.38 24.16
CA ALA A 51 1.50 2.71 25.46
C ALA A 51 0.39 1.69 25.69
N PRO A 52 0.31 1.03 26.87
CA PRO A 52 -0.68 -0.01 27.08
C PRO A 52 -2.04 0.58 26.74
N LEU A 53 -2.61 0.12 25.63
CA LEU A 53 -3.91 0.59 25.17
C LEU A 53 -4.86 0.24 26.30
N LYS A 54 -5.45 1.27 26.91
CA LYS A 54 -6.44 1.05 27.95
C LYS A 54 -7.56 0.22 27.33
N PRO A 55 -8.01 -0.87 27.98
CA PRO A 55 -9.23 -1.56 27.56
C PRO A 55 -10.35 -0.52 27.41
N ILE A 56 -11.07 -0.58 26.28
CA ILE A 56 -12.13 0.35 25.97
C ILE A 56 -13.30 0.09 26.92
N GLU A 57 -13.67 1.06 27.74
CA GLU A 57 -14.88 1.01 28.56
C GLU A 57 -16.10 1.16 27.63
N LEU A 58 -16.85 0.07 27.46
CA LEU A 58 -18.04 0.01 26.62
C LEU A 58 -19.26 0.46 27.41
N LYS A 59 -20.05 1.39 26.85
CA LYS A 59 -21.33 1.77 27.45
C LYS A 59 -22.40 0.72 27.13
N ASP A 60 -23.50 0.75 27.87
CA ASP A 60 -24.63 -0.15 27.65
C ASP A 60 -25.15 -0.03 26.21
N GLY A 61 -25.03 -1.12 25.44
CA GLY A 61 -25.46 -1.21 24.05
C GLY A 61 -24.38 -0.90 23.00
N GLU A 62 -23.18 -0.50 23.41
CA GLU A 62 -22.03 -0.45 22.51
C GLU A 62 -21.43 -1.85 22.34
N VAL A 63 -21.05 -2.20 21.12
CA VAL A 63 -20.47 -3.50 20.76
C VAL A 63 -19.24 -3.26 19.89
N LEU A 64 -18.15 -3.97 20.18
CA LEU A 64 -16.88 -3.78 19.49
C LEU A 64 -16.85 -4.58 18.20
N LEU A 65 -17.41 -5.79 18.24
CA LEU A 65 -17.38 -6.71 17.13
C LEU A 65 -18.69 -6.65 16.36
N ARG A 66 -18.57 -6.61 15.04
CA ARG A 66 -19.73 -6.67 14.13
C ARG A 66 -20.54 -7.96 14.30
N ASN A 67 -19.92 -9.02 14.83
CA ASN A 67 -20.57 -10.29 15.17
C ASN A 67 -21.53 -10.19 16.36
N GLU A 68 -21.37 -9.19 17.21
CA GLU A 68 -22.25 -8.95 18.37
C GLU A 68 -23.51 -8.18 17.96
N LEU A 69 -23.49 -7.52 16.80
CA LEU A 69 -24.67 -6.85 16.21
C LEU A 69 -25.71 -7.86 15.69
N SER A 70 -26.89 -7.34 15.31
CA SER A 70 -27.94 -8.14 14.69
C SER A 70 -27.48 -8.75 13.35
N LYS A 71 -28.11 -9.86 12.94
CA LYS A 71 -27.73 -10.63 11.74
C LYS A 71 -27.63 -9.77 10.47
N ARG A 72 -28.44 -8.71 10.35
CA ARG A 72 -28.42 -7.76 9.22
C ARG A 72 -27.06 -7.08 9.05
N PHE A 73 -26.35 -6.84 10.15
CA PHE A 73 -25.05 -6.18 10.12
C PHE A 73 -23.90 -7.17 10.08
N ARG A 74 -24.09 -8.48 10.23
CA ARG A 74 -22.98 -9.44 10.19
C ARG A 74 -22.53 -9.69 8.75
N TYR A 75 -21.26 -10.07 8.57
CA TYR A 75 -20.82 -10.62 7.29
C TYR A 75 -21.52 -11.96 7.05
N ARG A 76 -22.07 -12.13 5.85
CA ARG A 76 -22.65 -13.40 5.42
C ARG A 76 -21.51 -14.29 4.92
N ALA A 77 -21.37 -15.48 5.50
CA ALA A 77 -20.50 -16.49 4.93
C ALA A 77 -21.06 -16.92 3.56
N PRO A 78 -20.22 -17.05 2.51
CA PRO A 78 -20.68 -17.52 1.22
C PRO A 78 -21.26 -18.93 1.35
N SER A 79 -22.33 -19.24 0.62
CA SER A 79 -22.85 -20.60 0.52
C SER A 79 -21.88 -21.50 -0.24
N ALA A 80 -21.98 -22.82 -0.07
CA ALA A 80 -21.10 -23.79 -0.75
C ALA A 80 -21.07 -23.55 -2.28
N THR A 81 -22.21 -23.25 -2.88
CA THR A 81 -22.35 -22.90 -4.30
C THR A 81 -21.62 -21.60 -4.67
N GLU A 82 -21.67 -20.57 -3.81
CA GLU A 82 -20.97 -19.30 -4.03
C GLU A 82 -19.46 -19.50 -3.91
N VAL A 83 -19.01 -20.35 -2.99
CA VAL A 83 -17.60 -20.73 -2.85
C VAL A 83 -17.10 -21.44 -4.11
N GLU A 84 -17.83 -22.42 -4.62
CA GLU A 84 -17.48 -23.12 -5.86
C GLU A 84 -17.44 -22.17 -7.07
N GLN A 85 -18.34 -21.20 -7.14
CA GLN A 85 -18.33 -20.16 -8.18
C GLN A 85 -17.14 -19.22 -8.05
N ILE A 86 -16.76 -18.83 -6.83
CA ILE A 86 -15.57 -18.00 -6.58
C ILE A 86 -14.31 -18.77 -6.99
N ASP A 87 -14.20 -20.04 -6.58
CA ASP A 87 -13.04 -20.89 -6.84
C ASP A 87 -12.91 -21.25 -8.33
N SER A 88 -14.03 -21.47 -9.02
CA SER A 88 -14.06 -21.68 -10.47
C SER A 88 -13.90 -20.39 -11.29
N GLY A 89 -13.86 -19.22 -10.64
CA GLY A 89 -13.71 -17.93 -11.30
C GLY A 89 -14.98 -17.42 -12.00
N GLY A 90 -16.15 -17.99 -11.70
CA GLY A 90 -17.45 -17.53 -12.17
C GLY A 90 -17.70 -17.69 -13.67
N ALA A 91 -16.84 -18.42 -14.39
CA ALA A 91 -16.97 -18.66 -15.83
C ALA A 91 -17.58 -20.04 -16.08
N GLU A 92 -18.87 -20.20 -15.78
CA GLU A 92 -19.62 -21.38 -16.20
C GLU A 92 -19.99 -21.22 -17.70
N LEU A 93 -19.62 -22.20 -18.54
CA LEU A 93 -20.05 -22.25 -19.94
C LEU A 93 -21.54 -22.60 -19.99
N VAL A 94 -22.38 -21.61 -20.30
CA VAL A 94 -23.77 -21.84 -20.70
C VAL A 94 -23.77 -22.22 -22.19
N TYR A 95 -24.16 -23.45 -22.51
CA TYR A 95 -24.30 -23.96 -23.87
C TYR A 95 -25.77 -24.15 -24.26
#